data_AF-A0A816JL04-F1
#
_entry.id   AF-A0A816JL04-F1
#
_cell.length_a   1.000
_cell.length_b   1.000
_cell.length_c   1.000
_cell.angle_alpha   90.00
_cell.angle_beta   90.00
_cell.angle_gamma   90.00
#
_symmetry.space_group_name_H-M   'P 1'
#
loop_
_entity.id
_entity.type
_entity.pdbx_description
1 polymer ?
#
loop_
_entity_poly.entity_id
_entity_poly.type
_entity_poly.pdbx_seq_one_letter_code
_entity_poly.pdbx_strand_id
1 'polypeptide(L)'
;MERRKKLMAILYTPPQCRSFSPPVFNYHVTGETIKFKTSDAGNWCSRFRSKSLSLAFSGALALGLSLSGVGLAEAAKVGVNKPELLPKEFTSVIDVAGFLSDGQEKRIAEEISDLEKDTGFKLRVLAQNYPVTPGLAIKDYWQVDDSTIVFVADPTFAGNILNFNVGASVDLDIPRSFWSRLAGKYGNMFYWKEKGEDASIEAAVMAISSCLREPVGANNCAEVY
;
A
#
# COMPACT_ATOMS: atom_id res chain seq x y z
N MET A 1 65.49 11.46 4.13
CA MET A 1 65.25 11.81 5.55
C MET A 1 63.77 12.11 5.68
N GLU A 2 62.93 11.07 5.68
CA GLU A 2 62.39 10.45 6.90
C GLU A 2 61.80 11.50 7.86
N ARG A 3 60.47 11.67 7.86
CA ARG A 3 59.70 11.69 9.10
C ARG A 3 58.21 11.49 8.83
N ARG A 4 57.81 10.28 9.19
CA ARG A 4 56.45 9.81 9.40
C ARG A 4 55.79 10.50 10.60
N LYS A 5 54.46 10.63 10.49
CA LYS A 5 53.40 10.52 11.51
C LYS A 5 53.20 11.68 12.51
N LYS A 6 52.00 12.25 12.43
CA LYS A 6 51.03 12.16 13.53
C LYS A 6 49.60 12.18 12.98
N LEU A 7 48.90 11.04 13.07
CA LEU A 7 47.44 10.99 12.95
C LEU A 7 46.85 11.70 14.18
N MET A 8 46.01 12.70 13.97
CA MET A 8 45.08 13.19 14.98
C MET A 8 43.78 12.39 14.85
N ALA A 9 43.51 11.55 15.84
CA ALA A 9 42.20 10.95 16.03
C ALA A 9 41.26 12.05 16.56
N ILE A 10 40.29 12.44 15.73
CA ILE A 10 39.17 13.28 16.16
C ILE A 10 38.25 12.39 16.99
N LEU A 11 38.20 12.66 18.30
CA LEU A 11 37.26 12.04 19.22
C LEU A 11 35.85 12.52 18.86
N TYR A 12 35.03 11.61 18.36
CA TYR A 12 33.61 11.85 18.07
C TYR A 12 32.83 11.78 19.39
N THR A 13 32.38 12.92 19.90
CA THR A 13 31.45 12.99 21.03
C THR A 13 30.01 12.79 20.53
N PRO A 14 29.26 11.77 20.99
CA PRO A 14 27.86 11.60 20.61
C PRO A 14 26.98 12.70 21.24
N PRO A 15 25.90 13.13 20.56
CA PRO A 15 25.02 14.17 21.07
C PRO A 15 24.18 13.68 22.26
N GLN A 16 24.06 14.53 23.27
CA GLN A 16 23.22 14.32 24.45
C GLN A 16 21.73 14.29 24.06
N CYS A 17 21.02 13.20 24.38
CA CYS A 17 19.57 13.13 24.30
C CYS A 17 18.95 14.12 25.31
N ARG A 18 18.23 15.13 24.82
CA ARG A 18 17.36 15.99 25.63
C ARG A 18 16.07 15.22 25.95
N SER A 19 15.74 15.10 27.23
CA SER A 19 14.45 14.57 27.68
C SER A 19 13.34 15.59 27.40
N PHE A 20 12.32 15.18 26.65
CA PHE A 20 11.07 15.92 26.50
C PHE A 20 10.24 15.78 27.79
N SER A 21 9.88 16.90 28.40
CA SER A 21 8.87 16.95 29.47
C SER A 21 7.47 16.91 28.84
N PRO A 22 6.52 16.10 29.35
CA PRO A 22 5.14 16.19 28.90
C PRO A 22 4.46 17.44 29.48
N PRO A 23 3.51 18.07 28.77
CA PRO A 23 2.71 19.15 29.31
C PRO A 23 1.72 18.62 30.36
N VAL A 24 1.58 19.37 31.46
CA VAL A 24 0.62 19.10 32.53
C VAL A 24 -0.76 19.59 32.07
N PHE A 25 -1.72 18.69 31.97
CA PHE A 25 -3.13 19.02 31.74
C PHE A 25 -3.84 19.07 33.09
N ASN A 26 -4.33 20.25 33.49
CA ASN A 26 -5.14 20.42 34.70
C ASN A 26 -6.60 20.11 34.39
N TYR A 27 -7.11 18.99 34.89
CA TYR A 27 -8.55 18.75 35.00
C TYR A 27 -8.98 18.91 36.45
N HIS A 28 -9.94 19.81 36.67
CA HIS A 28 -10.61 20.05 37.94
C HIS A 28 -11.79 19.09 38.02
N VAL A 29 -11.71 18.05 38.87
CA VAL A 29 -12.87 17.25 39.27
C VAL A 29 -12.80 17.04 40.78
N THR A 30 -13.88 17.45 41.42
CA THR A 30 -14.17 17.39 42.84
C THR A 30 -14.29 15.96 43.35
N GLY A 31 -13.74 15.68 44.54
CA GLY A 31 -14.26 14.64 45.42
C GLY A 31 -13.33 13.45 45.68
N GLU A 32 -12.94 13.35 46.95
CA GLU A 32 -12.45 12.18 47.68
C GLU A 32 -10.95 11.83 47.62
N THR A 33 -10.42 11.71 48.84
CA THR A 33 -9.01 11.65 49.21
C THR A 33 -8.68 10.22 49.58
N ILE A 34 -7.75 9.57 48.89
CA ILE A 34 -7.02 8.43 49.45
C ILE A 34 -5.52 8.62 49.18
N LYS A 35 -4.79 8.88 50.27
CA LYS A 35 -3.32 8.92 50.36
C LYS A 35 -2.77 7.57 50.79
N PHE A 36 -1.53 7.31 50.37
CA PHE A 36 -0.45 6.43 50.89
C PHE A 36 0.11 5.55 49.76
N LYS A 37 1.42 5.40 49.51
CA LYS A 37 2.65 5.78 50.20
C LYS A 37 3.80 5.71 49.17
N THR A 38 4.70 6.69 49.17
CA THR A 38 5.93 6.73 48.36
C THR A 38 7.07 5.95 49.03
N SER A 39 7.85 5.18 48.25
CA SER A 39 9.33 5.09 48.39
C SER A 39 9.95 4.11 47.36
N ASP A 40 10.90 4.67 46.59
CA ASP A 40 12.11 4.10 45.99
C ASP A 40 11.99 3.03 44.89
N ALA A 41 12.31 3.32 43.62
CA ALA A 41 13.62 3.66 43.04
C ALA A 41 14.60 2.48 43.04
N GLY A 42 14.87 1.90 41.86
CA GLY A 42 15.90 0.87 41.75
C GLY A 42 15.99 0.08 40.44
N ASN A 43 16.42 0.73 39.37
CA ASN A 43 17.53 0.24 38.53
C ASN A 43 17.44 -1.20 37.95
N TRP A 44 16.76 -1.38 36.81
CA TRP A 44 16.89 -2.58 35.95
C TRP A 44 17.67 -2.26 34.68
N CYS A 45 18.93 -1.85 34.82
CA CYS A 45 19.93 -1.93 33.76
C CYS A 45 21.33 -2.04 34.36
N SER A 46 21.68 -3.24 34.81
CA SER A 46 23.08 -3.70 34.83
C SER A 46 23.11 -5.18 35.20
N ARG A 47 23.35 -6.05 34.21
CA ARG A 47 24.06 -7.34 34.39
C ARG A 47 24.24 -8.06 33.05
N PHE A 48 24.99 -7.43 32.14
CA PHE A 48 25.84 -8.17 31.21
C PHE A 48 27.26 -8.14 31.77
N ARG A 49 27.68 -9.20 32.49
CA ARG A 49 29.10 -9.53 32.66
C ARG A 49 29.32 -10.96 33.18
N SER A 50 29.55 -11.85 32.21
CA SER A 50 30.49 -12.99 32.17
C SER A 50 30.72 -13.84 33.42
N LYS A 51 30.51 -15.17 33.29
CA LYS A 51 31.51 -16.20 33.61
C LYS A 51 31.43 -17.36 32.63
N SER A 52 32.61 -17.81 32.24
CA SER A 52 32.99 -18.89 31.32
C SER A 52 32.83 -20.30 31.91
N LEU A 53 33.01 -21.31 31.04
CA LEU A 53 33.06 -22.78 31.23
C LEU A 53 31.67 -23.44 31.14
N SER A 54 31.42 -24.43 30.25
CA SER A 54 32.29 -25.53 29.82
C SER A 54 31.94 -26.01 28.41
N LEU A 55 32.96 -26.26 27.59
CA LEU A 55 32.90 -26.92 26.27
C LEU A 55 33.57 -28.28 26.41
N ALA A 56 32.78 -29.36 26.39
CA ALA A 56 33.12 -30.76 26.05
C ALA A 56 31.85 -31.59 26.42
N PHE A 57 31.30 -32.53 25.66
CA PHE A 57 31.85 -33.58 24.80
C PHE A 57 30.78 -34.05 23.79
N SER A 58 31.25 -34.52 22.62
CA SER A 58 30.68 -35.57 21.74
C SER A 58 29.29 -35.35 21.10
N GLY A 59 29.05 -35.46 19.79
CA GLY A 59 29.72 -36.27 18.79
C GLY A 59 28.89 -37.53 18.49
N ALA A 60 28.14 -37.46 17.37
CA ALA A 60 27.56 -38.55 16.54
C ALA A 60 26.03 -38.83 16.58
N LEU A 61 25.44 -38.73 15.37
CA LEU A 61 24.30 -39.44 14.75
C LEU A 61 22.91 -39.38 15.45
N ALA A 62 21.78 -39.15 14.78
CA ALA A 62 21.40 -39.54 13.43
C ALA A 62 20.28 -38.65 12.84
N LEU A 63 20.26 -38.66 11.51
CA LEU A 63 19.26 -38.16 10.58
C LEU A 63 17.83 -38.54 11.01
N GLY A 64 16.93 -37.57 11.15
CA GLY A 64 15.52 -37.83 11.45
C GLY A 64 14.62 -36.66 11.08
N LEU A 65 13.93 -36.82 9.95
CA LEU A 65 12.72 -36.10 9.52
C LEU A 65 12.91 -34.65 9.06
N SER A 66 13.59 -34.53 7.92
CA SER A 66 13.20 -33.58 6.86
C SER A 66 11.76 -33.84 6.41
N LEU A 67 10.74 -33.27 7.07
CA LEU A 67 9.44 -32.93 6.45
C LEU A 67 8.55 -32.12 7.41
N SER A 68 8.92 -30.87 7.70
CA SER A 68 7.93 -29.83 7.99
C SER A 68 8.10 -28.75 6.93
N GLY A 69 7.78 -29.15 5.70
CA GLY A 69 7.61 -28.25 4.58
C GLY A 69 6.61 -27.17 4.98
N VAL A 70 7.13 -25.96 5.14
CA VAL A 70 6.56 -24.70 4.67
C VAL A 70 5.10 -24.84 4.21
N GLY A 71 4.17 -24.74 5.15
CA GLY A 71 2.76 -24.44 4.85
C GLY A 71 2.59 -22.98 4.48
N LEU A 72 3.41 -22.45 3.56
CA LEU A 72 2.99 -21.32 2.75
C LEU A 72 2.04 -21.93 1.73
N ALA A 73 0.77 -21.97 2.09
CA ALA A 73 -0.28 -21.92 1.10
C ALA A 73 -0.21 -20.55 0.43
N GLU A 74 0.85 -20.32 -0.34
CA GLU A 74 0.77 -19.45 -1.50
C GLU A 74 -0.18 -20.22 -2.42
N ALA A 75 -1.48 -20.01 -2.21
CA ALA A 75 -2.47 -20.34 -3.19
C ALA A 75 -2.09 -19.52 -4.42
N ALA A 76 -1.21 -20.07 -5.25
CA ALA A 76 -0.90 -19.56 -6.56
C ALA A 76 -2.26 -19.39 -7.22
N LYS A 77 -2.74 -18.14 -7.28
CA LYS A 77 -4.02 -17.81 -7.89
C LYS A 77 -4.00 -18.51 -9.24
N VAL A 78 -4.87 -19.50 -9.39
CA VAL A 78 -4.97 -20.31 -10.61
C VAL A 78 -5.06 -19.32 -11.75
N GLY A 79 -4.25 -19.51 -12.79
CA GLY A 79 -4.28 -18.66 -13.98
C GLY A 79 -5.65 -18.74 -14.63
N VAL A 80 -6.55 -17.86 -14.24
CA VAL A 80 -7.91 -17.75 -14.76
C VAL A 80 -7.88 -16.70 -15.86
N ASN A 81 -8.20 -17.13 -17.08
CA ASN A 81 -8.28 -16.28 -18.26
C ASN A 81 -9.57 -16.66 -18.99
N LYS A 82 -10.63 -15.90 -18.75
CA LYS A 82 -11.98 -16.12 -19.29
C LYS A 82 -12.35 -15.00 -20.27
N PRO A 83 -11.79 -15.00 -21.50
CA PRO A 83 -12.04 -13.95 -22.48
C PRO A 83 -13.53 -13.81 -22.85
N GLU A 84 -14.35 -14.83 -22.62
CA GLU A 84 -15.80 -14.81 -22.81
C GLU A 84 -16.54 -13.80 -21.93
N LEU A 85 -15.90 -13.29 -20.87
CA LEU A 85 -16.46 -12.24 -20.00
C LEU A 85 -16.31 -10.84 -20.61
N LEU A 86 -15.59 -10.71 -21.72
CA LEU A 86 -15.38 -9.43 -22.38
C LEU A 86 -16.59 -9.05 -23.24
N PRO A 87 -17.03 -7.78 -23.21
CA PRO A 87 -18.05 -7.28 -24.13
C PRO A 87 -17.60 -7.39 -25.59
N LYS A 88 -18.56 -7.56 -26.51
CA LYS A 88 -18.28 -7.63 -27.95
C LYS A 88 -17.95 -6.26 -28.55
N GLU A 89 -18.61 -5.23 -28.05
CA GLU A 89 -18.35 -3.85 -28.44
C GLU A 89 -17.35 -3.23 -27.46
N PHE A 90 -16.54 -2.29 -27.94
CA PHE A 90 -15.55 -1.62 -27.11
C PHE A 90 -16.22 -0.79 -26.01
N THR A 91 -15.79 -0.98 -24.77
CA THR A 91 -16.12 -0.11 -23.62
C THR A 91 -14.87 0.10 -22.77
N SER A 92 -14.72 1.29 -22.20
CA SER A 92 -13.65 1.61 -21.25
C SER A 92 -13.91 1.10 -19.84
N VAL A 93 -15.15 0.71 -19.54
CA VAL A 93 -15.60 0.20 -18.24
C VAL A 93 -16.20 -1.19 -18.45
N ILE A 94 -15.66 -2.18 -17.73
CA ILE A 94 -16.18 -3.55 -17.70
C ILE A 94 -16.49 -3.88 -16.24
N ASP A 95 -17.76 -4.11 -15.94
CA ASP A 95 -18.18 -4.63 -14.65
C ASP A 95 -18.72 -6.05 -14.77
N VAL A 96 -17.87 -7.01 -14.40
CA VAL A 96 -18.22 -8.43 -14.33
C VAL A 96 -18.89 -8.79 -13.00
N ALA A 97 -18.64 -8.00 -11.95
CA ALA A 97 -19.08 -8.30 -10.60
C ALA A 97 -20.45 -7.70 -10.27
N GLY A 98 -20.94 -6.74 -11.06
CA GLY A 98 -22.18 -6.02 -10.82
C GLY A 98 -22.10 -5.09 -9.61
N PHE A 99 -20.96 -4.41 -9.44
CA PHE A 99 -20.79 -3.37 -8.44
C PHE A 99 -21.47 -2.06 -8.86
N LEU A 100 -21.46 -1.74 -10.15
CA LEU A 100 -21.96 -0.49 -10.71
C LEU A 100 -23.38 -0.66 -11.25
N SER A 101 -24.20 0.37 -11.10
CA SER A 101 -25.44 0.50 -11.87
C SER A 101 -25.16 0.95 -13.30
N ASP A 102 -26.06 0.65 -14.25
CA ASP A 102 -25.97 1.12 -15.65
C ASP A 102 -25.73 2.64 -15.76
N GLY A 103 -26.34 3.40 -14.85
CA GLY A 103 -26.16 4.85 -14.77
C GLY A 103 -24.76 5.26 -14.31
N GLN A 104 -24.16 4.52 -13.39
CA GLN A 104 -22.76 4.75 -12.95
C GLN A 104 -21.78 4.35 -14.04
N GLU A 105 -21.95 3.18 -14.67
CA GLU A 105 -21.10 2.74 -15.77
C GLU A 105 -21.06 3.80 -16.89
N LYS A 106 -22.23 4.30 -17.28
CA LYS A 106 -22.33 5.34 -18.31
C LYS A 106 -21.62 6.63 -17.91
N ARG A 107 -21.84 7.12 -16.68
CA ARG A 107 -21.18 8.36 -16.20
C ARG A 107 -19.66 8.20 -16.12
N ILE A 108 -19.18 7.06 -15.63
CA ILE A 108 -17.75 6.74 -15.56
C ILE A 108 -17.16 6.65 -16.97
N ALA A 109 -17.86 6.00 -17.90
CA ALA A 109 -17.41 5.89 -19.29
C ALA A 109 -17.34 7.25 -19.99
N GLU A 110 -18.32 8.13 -19.74
CA GLU A 110 -18.32 9.52 -20.22
C GLU A 110 -17.12 10.30 -19.67
N GLU A 111 -16.91 10.27 -18.34
CA GLU A 111 -15.77 10.91 -17.68
C GLU A 111 -14.42 10.43 -18.23
N ILE A 112 -14.27 9.13 -18.44
CA ILE A 112 -13.07 8.53 -19.05
C ILE A 112 -12.87 9.00 -20.48
N SER A 113 -13.95 9.07 -21.27
CA SER A 113 -13.89 9.56 -22.65
C SER A 113 -13.42 11.01 -22.68
N ASP A 114 -13.92 11.85 -21.78
CA ASP A 114 -13.55 13.26 -21.73
C ASP A 114 -12.12 13.45 -21.23
N LEU A 115 -11.70 12.67 -20.22
CA LEU A 115 -10.30 12.61 -19.80
C LEU A 115 -9.36 12.26 -20.96
N GLU A 116 -9.72 11.26 -21.77
CA GLU A 116 -8.91 10.82 -22.91
C GLU A 116 -8.81 11.90 -23.98
N LYS A 117 -9.90 12.66 -24.23
CA LYS A 117 -9.89 13.82 -25.15
C LYS A 117 -9.04 14.97 -24.61
N ASP A 118 -9.12 15.25 -23.32
CA ASP A 118 -8.48 16.40 -22.69
C ASP A 118 -6.96 16.20 -22.56
N THR A 119 -6.54 14.98 -22.25
CA THR A 119 -5.15 14.69 -21.83
C THR A 119 -4.41 13.74 -22.76
N GLY A 120 -5.13 12.93 -23.53
CA GLY A 120 -4.55 11.82 -24.32
C GLY A 120 -4.25 10.55 -23.50
N PHE A 121 -4.47 10.55 -22.19
CA PHE A 121 -4.31 9.36 -21.35
C PHE A 121 -5.55 8.47 -21.39
N LYS A 122 -5.33 7.15 -21.38
CA LYS A 122 -6.40 6.15 -21.47
C LYS A 122 -6.64 5.53 -20.10
N LEU A 123 -7.78 5.82 -19.47
CA LEU A 123 -8.20 5.11 -18.26
C LEU A 123 -9.12 3.94 -18.64
N ARG A 124 -8.88 2.74 -18.08
CA ARG A 124 -9.70 1.55 -18.29
C ARG A 124 -10.05 0.92 -16.95
N VAL A 125 -11.34 0.67 -16.72
CA VAL A 125 -11.87 0.23 -15.42
C VAL A 125 -12.39 -1.20 -15.53
N LEU A 126 -11.89 -2.09 -14.67
CA LEU A 126 -12.34 -3.47 -14.54
C LEU A 126 -12.86 -3.72 -13.13
N ALA A 127 -14.18 -3.82 -12.97
CA ALA A 127 -14.80 -4.31 -11.75
C ALA A 127 -15.03 -5.82 -11.88
N GLN A 128 -14.47 -6.59 -10.95
CA GLN A 128 -14.46 -8.05 -11.03
C GLN A 128 -14.46 -8.70 -9.64
N ASN A 129 -14.66 -10.03 -9.61
CA ASN A 129 -14.61 -10.82 -8.39
C ASN A 129 -13.95 -12.18 -8.68
N TYR A 130 -12.68 -12.33 -8.31
CA TYR A 130 -11.95 -13.59 -8.50
C TYR A 130 -12.69 -14.77 -7.84
N PRO A 131 -12.79 -15.95 -8.51
CA PRO A 131 -12.05 -16.37 -9.70
C PRO A 131 -12.73 -16.04 -11.05
N VAL A 132 -13.81 -15.26 -11.06
CA VAL A 132 -14.50 -14.86 -12.29
C VAL A 132 -13.86 -13.57 -12.81
N THR A 133 -12.86 -13.73 -13.68
CA THR A 133 -12.10 -12.60 -14.25
C THR A 133 -11.72 -12.89 -15.70
N PRO A 134 -11.76 -11.86 -16.57
CA PRO A 134 -11.25 -11.97 -17.94
C PRO A 134 -9.73 -12.22 -17.99
N GLY A 135 -9.01 -12.02 -16.88
CA GLY A 135 -7.59 -12.31 -16.79
C GLY A 135 -6.76 -11.46 -17.75
N LEU A 136 -5.82 -12.08 -18.46
CA LEU A 136 -4.90 -11.37 -19.35
C LEU A 136 -5.56 -10.87 -20.64
N ALA A 137 -6.73 -11.39 -21.02
CA ALA A 137 -7.42 -11.00 -22.25
C ALA A 137 -7.80 -9.51 -22.31
N ILE A 138 -7.92 -8.84 -21.15
CA ILE A 138 -8.20 -7.39 -21.09
C ILE A 138 -7.13 -6.56 -21.79
N LYS A 139 -5.87 -7.03 -21.81
CA LYS A 139 -4.76 -6.29 -22.39
C LYS A 139 -4.92 -6.14 -23.90
N ASP A 140 -5.28 -7.24 -24.55
CA ASP A 140 -5.49 -7.28 -26.00
C ASP A 140 -6.80 -6.56 -26.39
N TYR A 141 -7.86 -6.73 -25.58
CA TYR A 141 -9.15 -6.07 -25.83
C TYR A 141 -9.03 -4.54 -25.78
N TRP A 142 -8.37 -3.99 -24.76
CA TRP A 142 -8.18 -2.55 -24.62
C TRP A 142 -7.00 -1.98 -25.39
N GLN A 143 -6.17 -2.84 -26.01
CA GLN A 143 -4.93 -2.45 -26.66
C GLN A 143 -4.06 -1.60 -25.72
N VAL A 144 -3.81 -2.13 -24.52
CA VAL A 144 -3.10 -1.43 -23.44
C VAL A 144 -1.69 -1.04 -23.91
N ASP A 145 -1.39 0.25 -23.83
CA ASP A 145 -0.12 0.86 -24.22
C ASP A 145 0.50 1.71 -23.08
N ASP A 146 1.57 2.44 -23.38
CA ASP A 146 2.31 3.23 -22.39
C ASP A 146 1.53 4.43 -21.84
N SER A 147 0.46 4.87 -22.51
CA SER A 147 -0.44 5.94 -22.02
C SER A 147 -1.70 5.39 -21.36
N THR A 148 -1.77 4.07 -21.13
CA THR A 148 -2.93 3.41 -20.53
C THR A 148 -2.76 3.13 -19.04
N ILE A 149 -3.79 3.41 -18.27
CA ILE A 149 -3.96 3.02 -16.86
C ILE A 149 -5.06 1.97 -16.80
N VAL A 150 -4.71 0.76 -16.36
CA VAL A 150 -5.69 -0.30 -16.06
C VAL A 150 -5.97 -0.28 -14.56
N PHE A 151 -7.14 0.22 -14.20
CA PHE A 151 -7.69 0.25 -12.86
C PHE A 151 -8.60 -0.97 -12.64
N VAL A 152 -8.21 -1.84 -11.72
CA VAL A 152 -8.97 -3.05 -11.34
C VAL A 152 -9.54 -2.88 -9.94
N ALA A 153 -10.84 -3.11 -9.79
CA ALA A 153 -11.54 -3.22 -8.51
C ALA A 153 -11.93 -4.67 -8.24
N ASP A 154 -11.34 -5.28 -7.21
CA ASP A 154 -11.57 -6.68 -6.83
C ASP A 154 -11.48 -6.87 -5.31
N PRO A 155 -12.57 -7.23 -4.62
CA PRO A 155 -12.57 -7.42 -3.16
C PRO A 155 -11.62 -8.51 -2.66
N THR A 156 -11.17 -9.41 -3.55
CA THR A 156 -10.26 -10.50 -3.21
C THR A 156 -8.81 -10.08 -3.04
N PHE A 157 -8.47 -8.82 -3.33
CA PHE A 157 -7.12 -8.25 -3.14
C PHE A 157 -6.71 -8.05 -1.67
N ALA A 158 -7.36 -8.74 -0.73
CA ALA A 158 -6.96 -8.86 0.67
C ALA A 158 -6.51 -7.52 1.30
N GLY A 159 -7.48 -6.66 1.59
CA GLY A 159 -7.26 -5.41 2.33
C GLY A 159 -7.50 -4.15 1.49
N ASN A 160 -7.06 -4.14 0.24
CA ASN A 160 -7.35 -3.04 -0.69
C ASN A 160 -8.16 -3.53 -1.89
N ILE A 161 -9.32 -2.95 -2.20
CA ILE A 161 -10.11 -3.34 -3.37
C ILE A 161 -9.54 -2.79 -4.69
N LEU A 162 -8.74 -1.72 -4.65
CA LEU A 162 -8.25 -1.01 -5.83
C LEU A 162 -6.82 -1.46 -6.18
N ASN A 163 -6.60 -1.78 -7.44
CA ASN A 163 -5.27 -2.08 -7.98
C ASN A 163 -5.06 -1.34 -9.31
N PHE A 164 -3.87 -0.76 -9.50
CA PHE A 164 -3.54 0.05 -10.68
C PHE A 164 -2.35 -0.55 -11.42
N ASN A 165 -2.50 -0.77 -12.73
CA ASN A 165 -1.38 -1.02 -13.62
C ASN A 165 -1.20 0.21 -14.50
N VAL A 166 -0.05 0.87 -14.38
CA VAL A 166 0.20 2.19 -14.95
C VAL A 166 1.21 2.05 -16.09
N GLY A 167 0.86 2.57 -17.26
CA GLY A 167 1.76 2.62 -18.42
C GLY A 167 2.97 3.53 -18.21
N ALA A 168 4.03 3.30 -18.97
CA ALA A 168 5.32 3.96 -18.75
C ALA A 168 5.26 5.49 -18.90
N SER A 169 4.49 6.00 -19.87
CA SER A 169 4.36 7.45 -20.09
C SER A 169 3.64 8.13 -18.92
N VAL A 170 2.62 7.48 -18.37
CA VAL A 170 1.88 7.99 -17.21
C VAL A 170 2.77 8.02 -15.97
N ASP A 171 3.64 7.03 -15.81
CA ASP A 171 4.55 6.91 -14.66
C ASP A 171 5.60 8.03 -14.60
N LEU A 172 5.90 8.67 -15.74
CA LEU A 172 6.80 9.83 -15.81
C LEU A 172 6.12 11.11 -15.33
N ASP A 173 4.83 11.24 -15.60
CA ASP A 173 4.07 12.47 -15.33
C ASP A 173 3.42 12.44 -13.94
N ILE A 174 3.08 11.26 -13.43
CA ILE A 174 2.32 11.09 -12.18
C ILE A 174 3.18 10.48 -11.07
N PRO A 175 3.35 11.16 -9.92
CA PRO A 175 4.13 10.61 -8.82
C PRO A 175 3.61 9.25 -8.34
N ARG A 176 4.49 8.25 -8.20
CA ARG A 176 4.14 6.90 -7.68
C ARG A 176 3.33 6.93 -6.37
N SER A 177 3.60 7.94 -5.52
CA SER A 177 2.92 8.12 -4.25
C SER A 177 1.43 8.40 -4.40
N PHE A 178 0.97 8.99 -5.51
CA PHE A 178 -0.44 9.24 -5.81
C PHE A 178 -1.25 7.95 -5.74
N TRP A 179 -0.82 6.91 -6.47
CA TRP A 179 -1.51 5.61 -6.53
C TRP A 179 -1.65 4.96 -5.15
N SER A 180 -0.58 5.01 -4.34
CA SER A 180 -0.61 4.46 -2.97
C SER A 180 -1.55 5.24 -2.04
N ARG A 181 -1.62 6.58 -2.18
CA ARG A 181 -2.53 7.43 -1.39
C ARG A 181 -3.98 7.25 -1.83
N LEU A 182 -4.22 7.15 -3.14
CA LEU A 182 -5.53 6.87 -3.72
C LEU A 182 -6.08 5.53 -3.22
N ALA A 183 -5.27 4.47 -3.35
CA ALA A 183 -5.59 3.15 -2.80
C ALA A 183 -5.83 3.22 -1.29
N GLY A 184 -4.98 3.93 -0.54
CA GLY A 184 -5.13 4.10 0.90
C GLY A 184 -6.43 4.82 1.30
N LYS A 185 -6.86 5.83 0.54
CA LYS A 185 -8.05 6.65 0.84
C LYS A 185 -9.35 5.92 0.48
N TYR A 186 -9.47 5.44 -0.75
CA TYR A 186 -10.73 4.88 -1.28
C TYR A 186 -10.73 3.37 -1.40
N GLY A 187 -9.57 2.73 -1.40
CA GLY A 187 -9.48 1.29 -1.60
C GLY A 187 -9.36 0.48 -0.32
N ASN A 188 -9.10 1.10 0.83
CA ASN A 188 -8.94 0.36 2.08
C ASN A 188 -10.25 -0.33 2.49
N MET A 189 -10.12 -1.48 3.17
CA MET A 189 -11.26 -2.31 3.59
C MET A 189 -12.30 -1.61 4.44
N PHE A 190 -11.94 -0.61 5.23
CA PHE A 190 -12.92 0.12 6.02
C PHE A 190 -13.79 1.01 5.13
N TYR A 191 -13.19 1.70 4.16
CA TYR A 191 -13.90 2.59 3.25
C TYR A 191 -14.89 1.82 2.38
N TRP A 192 -14.45 0.81 1.63
CA TRP A 192 -15.34 0.16 0.67
C TRP A 192 -16.41 -0.71 1.33
N LYS A 193 -16.16 -1.27 2.51
CA LYS A 193 -17.20 -1.98 3.28
C LYS A 193 -18.24 -1.04 3.88
N GLU A 194 -17.89 0.22 4.15
CA GLU A 194 -18.82 1.21 4.70
C GLU A 194 -19.57 1.97 3.61
N LYS A 195 -18.87 2.40 2.55
CA LYS A 195 -19.41 3.25 1.49
C LYS A 195 -19.94 2.49 0.28
N GLY A 196 -19.51 1.24 0.10
CA GLY A 196 -19.79 0.45 -1.09
C GLY A 196 -18.59 0.37 -2.03
N GLU A 197 -18.51 -0.74 -2.77
CA GLU A 197 -17.53 -0.97 -3.83
C GLU A 197 -17.71 0.06 -4.96
N ASP A 198 -18.96 0.40 -5.29
CA ASP A 198 -19.33 1.37 -6.31
C ASP A 198 -18.80 2.78 -6.00
N ALA A 199 -19.03 3.25 -4.77
CA ALA A 199 -18.52 4.54 -4.30
C ALA A 199 -16.99 4.60 -4.30
N SER A 200 -16.35 3.47 -4.00
CA SER A 200 -14.89 3.34 -4.02
C SER A 200 -14.33 3.45 -5.44
N ILE A 201 -15.01 2.83 -6.41
CA ILE A 201 -14.67 2.92 -7.83
C ILE A 201 -14.88 4.33 -8.36
N GLU A 202 -16.05 4.92 -8.12
CA GLU A 202 -16.42 6.25 -8.59
C GLU A 202 -15.46 7.32 -8.03
N ALA A 203 -15.21 7.31 -6.73
CA ALA A 203 -14.25 8.22 -6.10
C ALA A 203 -12.83 8.06 -6.66
N ALA A 204 -12.40 6.82 -6.91
CA ALA A 204 -11.08 6.56 -7.48
C ALA A 204 -10.96 7.09 -8.92
N VAL A 205 -11.98 6.88 -9.76
CA VAL A 205 -12.02 7.43 -11.13
C VAL A 205 -11.95 8.94 -11.10
N MET A 206 -12.78 9.61 -10.29
CA MET A 206 -12.81 11.08 -10.24
C MET A 206 -11.47 11.67 -9.77
N ALA A 207 -10.83 11.04 -8.78
CA ALA A 207 -9.52 11.47 -8.29
C ALA A 207 -8.42 11.30 -9.34
N ILE A 208 -8.40 10.18 -10.08
CA ILE A 208 -7.48 9.96 -11.21
C ILE A 208 -7.71 11.01 -12.29
N SER A 209 -8.98 11.22 -12.64
CA SER A 209 -9.37 12.15 -13.69
C SER A 209 -9.02 13.60 -13.37
N SER A 210 -9.12 13.99 -12.10
CA SER A 210 -8.70 15.30 -11.62
C SER A 210 -7.18 15.44 -11.69
N CYS A 211 -6.44 14.46 -11.15
CA CYS A 211 -4.98 14.42 -11.15
C CYS A 211 -4.38 14.51 -12.56
N LEU A 212 -4.90 13.74 -13.52
CA LEU A 212 -4.36 13.73 -14.89
C LEU A 212 -4.63 15.02 -15.67
N ARG A 213 -5.61 15.83 -15.25
CA ARG A 213 -5.86 17.16 -15.83
C ARG A 213 -5.02 18.26 -15.20
N GLU A 214 -4.33 17.98 -14.09
CA GLU A 214 -3.40 18.94 -13.50
C GLU A 214 -2.16 19.09 -14.39
N PRO A 215 -1.63 20.32 -14.54
CA PRO A 215 -0.38 20.52 -15.26
C PRO A 215 0.77 19.82 -14.52
N VAL A 216 1.63 19.14 -15.28
CA VAL A 216 2.81 18.46 -14.73
C VAL A 216 3.73 19.47 -14.04
N GLY A 217 4.09 19.20 -12.79
CA GLY A 217 4.88 20.13 -11.96
C GLY A 217 5.27 19.50 -10.62
N ALA A 218 5.97 20.23 -9.76
CA ALA A 218 6.48 19.66 -8.51
C ALA A 218 5.39 19.16 -7.54
N ASN A 219 4.16 19.67 -7.68
CA ASN A 219 3.03 19.40 -6.78
C ASN A 219 1.82 18.79 -7.51
N ASN A 220 1.98 18.29 -8.74
CA ASN A 220 0.84 17.68 -9.42
C ASN A 220 0.40 16.40 -8.68
N CYS A 221 -0.91 16.21 -8.57
CA CYS A 221 -1.52 15.10 -7.85
C CYS A 221 -1.08 15.01 -6.38
N ALA A 222 -0.71 16.15 -5.76
CA ALA A 222 -0.29 16.21 -4.36
C ALA A 222 -1.44 15.93 -3.38
N GLU A 223 -2.69 16.09 -3.80
CA GLU A 223 -3.87 15.75 -3.03
C GLU A 223 -4.71 14.70 -3.78
N VAL A 224 -5.40 13.85 -3.02
CA VAL A 224 -6.40 12.93 -3.55
C VAL A 224 -7.73 13.50 -3.12
N TYR A 225 -8.47 14.11 -4.05
CA TYR A 225 -9.77 14.72 -3.77
C TYR A 225 -10.87 13.68 -3.65
#